data_AF-A0AAW9K9J3-F1
#
_entry.id   AF-A0AAW9K9J3-F1
#
_cell.length_a   1.000
_cell.length_b   1.000
_cell.length_c   1.000
_cell.angle_alpha   90.00
_cell.angle_beta   90.00
_cell.angle_gamma   90.00
#
_symmetry.space_group_name_H-M   'P 1'
#
loop_
_entity.id
_entity.type
_entity.pdbx_description
1 polymer ?
#
loop_
_entity_poly.entity_id
_entity_poly.type
_entity_poly.pdbx_seq_one_letter_code
_entity_poly.pdbx_strand_id
1 'polypeptide(L)'
;AEETIDYLTSKGEKVGVVKVRLYRPFSTERLLKVIPATVKSIAVLDRTKEPGSIGEPLYLDIKSAFYGRENAPVIVGGRYGLGSKDPNPAHIASVYANLASENPKDGFTIGIVDDVTNTSLEISGDIDATPEGTKACKFWGVGSDGTVGA
;
A
#
# COMPACT_ATOMS: atom_id res chain seq x y z
N ALA A 1 6.76 -0.65 -2.83
CA ALA A 1 6.52 -0.19 -1.45
C ALA A 1 7.82 0.15 -0.74
N GLU A 2 8.75 -0.79 -0.53
CA GLU A 2 10.06 -0.50 0.10
C GLU A 2 10.86 0.56 -0.66
N GLU A 3 11.01 0.41 -1.98
CA GLU A 3 11.65 1.41 -2.84
C GLU A 3 11.02 2.80 -2.72
N THR A 4 9.68 2.88 -2.68
CA THR A 4 8.95 4.14 -2.46
C THR A 4 9.22 4.72 -1.08
N ILE A 5 9.38 3.88 -0.06
CA ILE A 5 9.71 4.32 1.30
C ILE A 5 11.12 4.87 1.35
N ASP A 6 12.08 4.19 0.74
CA ASP A 6 13.46 4.68 0.65
C ASP A 6 13.49 6.06 -0.03
N TYR A 7 12.74 6.22 -1.13
CA TYR A 7 12.55 7.51 -1.79
C TYR A 7 11.94 8.57 -0.87
N LEU A 8 10.82 8.28 -0.20
CA LEU A 8 10.14 9.22 0.68
C LEU A 8 11.00 9.59 1.90
N THR A 9 11.65 8.61 2.52
CA THR A 9 12.56 8.83 3.65
C THR A 9 13.79 9.64 3.24
N SER A 10 14.31 9.47 2.02
CA SER A 10 15.38 10.33 1.49
C SER A 10 14.97 11.81 1.39
N LYS A 11 13.66 12.09 1.31
CA LYS A 11 13.08 13.44 1.34
C LYS A 11 12.73 13.92 2.75
N GLY A 12 13.03 13.14 3.79
CA GLY A 12 12.76 13.49 5.18
C GLY A 12 11.40 13.03 5.72
N GLU A 13 10.61 12.31 4.92
CA GLU A 13 9.32 11.78 5.37
C GLU A 13 9.49 10.65 6.39
N LYS A 14 8.65 10.65 7.43
CA LYS A 14 8.66 9.66 8.51
C LYS A 14 7.70 8.51 8.21
N VAL A 15 8.04 7.72 7.21
CA VAL A 15 7.22 6.60 6.71
C VAL A 15 7.91 5.25 6.93
N GLY A 16 7.14 4.17 6.85
CA GLY A 16 7.65 2.81 6.97
C GLY A 16 6.64 1.77 6.49
N VAL A 17 7.09 0.51 6.40
CA VAL A 17 6.25 -0.63 5.98
C VAL A 17 6.42 -1.80 6.92
N VAL A 18 5.31 -2.47 7.20
CA VAL A 18 5.29 -3.79 7.82
C VAL A 18 4.96 -4.82 6.75
N LYS A 19 5.88 -5.77 6.52
CA LYS A 19 5.70 -6.86 5.56
C LYS A 19 5.16 -8.09 6.30
N VAL A 20 3.87 -8.38 6.13
CA VAL A 20 3.26 -9.59 6.70
C VAL A 20 3.76 -10.81 5.94
N ARG A 21 4.51 -11.69 6.61
CA ARG A 21 5.09 -12.91 6.02
C ARG A 21 4.28 -14.16 6.32
N LEU A 22 3.86 -14.32 7.57
CA LEU A 22 3.00 -15.41 8.01
C LEU A 22 1.61 -14.86 8.30
N TYR A 23 0.68 -15.01 7.36
CA TYR A 23 -0.68 -14.52 7.53
C TYR A 23 -1.51 -15.44 8.46
N ARG A 24 -1.29 -16.76 8.42
CA ARG A 24 -1.95 -17.72 9.32
C ARG A 24 -0.97 -18.81 9.79
N PRO A 25 -0.95 -19.13 11.10
CA PRO A 25 -1.64 -18.43 12.20
C PRO A 25 -1.11 -17.00 12.40
N PHE A 26 -2.02 -16.05 12.66
CA PHE A 26 -1.68 -14.63 12.78
C PHE A 26 -1.17 -14.31 14.20
N SER A 27 0.05 -13.78 14.32
CA SER A 27 0.66 -13.46 15.61
C SER A 27 0.59 -11.97 15.90
N THR A 28 -0.43 -11.56 16.66
CA THR A 28 -0.62 -10.18 17.13
C THR A 28 0.57 -9.68 17.94
N GLU A 29 1.16 -10.52 18.80
CA GLU A 29 2.35 -10.18 19.58
C GLU A 29 3.53 -9.76 18.68
N ARG A 30 3.84 -10.57 17.65
CA ARG A 30 4.95 -10.28 16.74
C ARG A 30 4.70 -9.04 15.90
N LEU A 31 3.46 -8.87 15.42
CA LEU A 31 3.05 -7.67 14.68
C LEU A 31 3.30 -6.41 15.51
N LEU A 32 2.79 -6.38 16.74
CA LEU A 32 2.88 -5.18 17.58
C LEU A 32 4.30 -4.89 18.03
N LYS A 33 5.13 -5.92 18.22
CA LYS A 33 6.55 -5.77 18.57
C LYS A 33 7.36 -5.03 17.50
N VAL A 34 6.96 -5.12 16.23
CA VAL A 34 7.69 -4.48 15.12
C VAL A 34 7.14 -3.11 14.74
N ILE A 35 5.96 -2.73 15.24
CA ILE A 35 5.37 -1.40 15.00
C ILE A 35 5.96 -0.40 16.00
N PRO A 36 6.67 0.65 15.53
CA PRO A 36 7.22 1.66 16.44
C PRO A 36 6.14 2.39 17.23
N ALA A 37 6.43 2.74 18.50
CA ALA A 37 5.50 3.49 19.35
C ALA A 37 5.17 4.91 18.84
N THR A 38 5.96 5.43 17.90
CA THR A 38 5.75 6.74 17.27
C THR A 38 4.71 6.72 16.16
N VAL A 39 4.21 5.54 15.76
CA VAL A 39 3.22 5.40 14.68
C VAL A 39 1.89 5.99 15.11
N LYS A 40 1.37 6.94 14.33
CA LYS A 40 0.09 7.61 14.58
C LYS A 40 -1.01 7.17 13.61
N SER A 41 -0.64 6.67 12.44
CA SER A 41 -1.57 6.24 11.41
C SER A 41 -1.00 5.05 10.62
N ILE A 42 -1.88 4.15 10.19
CA ILE A 42 -1.57 2.92 9.45
C ILE A 42 -2.56 2.80 8.29
N ALA A 43 -2.05 2.60 7.08
CA ALA A 43 -2.84 2.14 5.94
C ALA A 43 -2.58 0.65 5.72
N VAL A 44 -3.66 -0.14 5.67
CA VAL A 44 -3.61 -1.56 5.37
C VAL A 44 -4.02 -1.77 3.92
N LEU A 45 -3.18 -2.47 3.16
CA LEU A 45 -3.40 -2.71 1.74
C LEU A 45 -3.72 -4.19 1.50
N ASP A 46 -4.92 -4.45 0.98
CA ASP A 46 -5.42 -5.78 0.66
C ASP A 46 -5.45 -5.99 -0.86
N ARG A 47 -4.94 -7.15 -1.30
CA ARG A 47 -4.99 -7.58 -2.71
C ARG A 47 -6.20 -8.47 -2.98
N THR A 48 -7.35 -8.09 -2.44
CA THR A 48 -8.62 -8.80 -2.58
C THR A 48 -9.78 -7.80 -2.51
N LYS A 49 -10.99 -8.26 -2.84
CA LYS A 49 -12.23 -7.53 -2.60
C LYS A 49 -13.28 -8.53 -2.10
N GLU A 50 -13.84 -8.25 -0.94
CA GLU A 50 -14.96 -9.02 -0.37
C GLU A 50 -16.21 -8.13 -0.36
N PRO A 51 -17.06 -8.20 -1.41
CA PRO A 51 -18.22 -7.32 -1.54
C PRO A 51 -19.19 -7.46 -0.37
N GLY A 52 -19.61 -6.34 0.22
CA GLY A 52 -20.55 -6.31 1.34
C GLY A 52 -19.92 -6.61 2.71
N SER A 53 -18.62 -6.93 2.76
CA SER A 53 -17.89 -7.00 4.03
C SER A 53 -17.73 -5.61 4.65
N ILE A 54 -17.47 -5.59 5.96
CA ILE A 54 -17.13 -4.37 6.70
C ILE A 54 -15.67 -3.92 6.47
N GLY A 55 -14.89 -4.67 5.70
CA GLY A 55 -13.49 -4.42 5.40
C GLY A 55 -12.78 -5.70 4.94
N GLU A 56 -11.64 -5.54 4.29
CA GLU A 56 -10.85 -6.65 3.76
C GLU A 56 -10.10 -7.43 4.86
N PRO A 57 -9.69 -8.69 4.60
CA PRO A 57 -9.22 -9.60 5.64
C PRO A 57 -8.04 -9.08 6.47
N LEU A 58 -6.99 -8.55 5.82
CA LEU A 58 -5.83 -8.06 6.56
C LEU A 58 -6.19 -6.79 7.33
N TYR A 59 -6.94 -5.88 6.73
CA TYR A 59 -7.45 -4.69 7.43
C TYR A 59 -8.21 -5.05 8.71
N LEU A 60 -9.11 -6.03 8.67
CA LEU A 60 -9.86 -6.48 9.84
C LEU A 60 -8.96 -7.10 10.92
N ASP A 61 -7.97 -7.90 10.53
CA ASP A 61 -6.99 -8.47 11.47
C ASP A 61 -6.17 -7.38 12.17
N ILE A 62 -5.72 -6.36 11.42
CA ILE A 62 -4.97 -5.23 11.98
C ILE A 62 -5.84 -4.40 12.92
N LYS A 63 -7.08 -4.08 12.55
CA LYS A 63 -8.01 -3.40 13.48
C LYS A 63 -8.23 -4.20 14.75
N SER A 64 -8.45 -5.50 14.61
CA SER A 64 -8.65 -6.41 15.74
C SER A 64 -7.43 -6.45 16.67
N ALA A 65 -6.21 -6.46 16.11
CA ALA A 65 -4.96 -6.42 16.87
C ALA A 65 -4.79 -5.15 17.74
N PHE A 66 -5.39 -4.04 17.32
CA PHE A 66 -5.38 -2.76 18.04
C PHE A 66 -6.66 -2.50 18.86
N TYR A 67 -7.67 -3.37 18.78
CA TYR A 67 -8.93 -3.17 19.47
C TYR A 67 -8.74 -3.10 21.00
N GLY A 68 -9.33 -2.07 21.62
CA GLY A 68 -9.24 -1.85 23.07
C GLY A 68 -7.86 -1.40 23.58
N ARG A 69 -6.87 -1.15 22.71
CA ARG A 69 -5.57 -0.61 23.12
C ARG A 69 -5.61 0.89 23.28
N GLU A 70 -5.01 1.39 24.35
CA GLU A 70 -4.74 2.81 24.50
C GLU A 70 -3.79 3.30 23.40
N ASN A 71 -4.00 4.54 22.93
CA ASN A 71 -3.20 5.17 21.88
C ASN A 71 -3.13 4.37 20.57
N ALA A 72 -4.18 3.60 20.23
CA ALA A 72 -4.27 2.96 18.93
C ALA A 72 -4.15 4.00 17.80
N PRO A 73 -3.34 3.74 16.75
CA PRO A 73 -3.21 4.66 15.62
C PRO A 73 -4.51 4.71 14.82
N VAL A 74 -4.67 5.74 14.00
CA VAL A 74 -5.72 5.77 12.97
C VAL A 74 -5.43 4.65 11.97
N ILE A 75 -6.36 3.73 11.77
CA ILE A 75 -6.21 2.59 10.84
C ILE A 75 -7.22 2.74 9.71
N VAL A 76 -6.72 2.86 8.49
CA VAL A 76 -7.52 2.88 7.25
C VAL A 76 -7.17 1.69 6.36
N GLY A 77 -8.13 1.20 5.59
CA GLY A 77 -8.00 0.07 4.68
C GLY A 77 -8.15 0.50 3.23
N GLY A 78 -7.41 -0.15 2.33
CA GLY A 78 -7.52 0.07 0.90
C GLY A 78 -7.19 -1.15 0.07
N ARG A 79 -7.71 -1.17 -1.16
CA ARG A 79 -7.53 -2.27 -2.12
C ARG A 79 -6.57 -1.90 -3.23
N TYR A 80 -5.82 -2.88 -3.71
CA TYR A 80 -4.89 -2.73 -4.83
C TYR A 80 -4.73 -4.03 -5.64
N GLY A 81 -4.09 -3.96 -6.81
CA GLY A 81 -3.48 -5.14 -7.43
C GLY A 81 -4.44 -6.20 -7.98
N LEU A 82 -5.75 -5.92 -8.06
CA LEU A 82 -6.74 -6.86 -8.60
C LEU A 82 -6.53 -7.04 -10.11
N GLY A 83 -6.52 -8.29 -10.58
CA GLY A 83 -6.35 -8.60 -12.00
C GLY A 83 -5.05 -8.08 -12.60
N SER A 84 -3.94 -8.17 -11.85
CA SER A 84 -2.61 -7.67 -12.26
C SER A 84 -2.53 -6.16 -12.49
N LYS A 85 -3.45 -5.37 -11.90
CA LYS A 85 -3.32 -3.90 -11.83
C LYS A 85 -2.29 -3.51 -10.76
N ASP A 86 -1.02 -3.83 -11.00
CA ASP A 86 0.03 -3.64 -10.01
C ASP A 86 0.28 -2.13 -9.74
N PRO A 87 0.46 -1.74 -8.47
CA PRO A 87 0.70 -0.36 -8.11
C PRO A 87 2.13 0.06 -8.45
N ASN A 88 2.29 1.29 -8.96
CA ASN A 88 3.59 1.92 -9.14
C ASN A 88 3.96 2.76 -7.89
N PRO A 89 5.17 3.35 -7.82
CA PRO A 89 5.56 4.18 -6.68
C PRO A 89 4.61 5.35 -6.40
N ALA A 90 4.06 5.99 -7.43
CA ALA A 90 3.11 7.09 -7.28
C ALA A 90 1.80 6.64 -6.58
N HIS A 91 1.29 5.44 -6.87
CA HIS A 91 0.16 4.85 -6.16
C HIS A 91 0.45 4.57 -4.69
N ILE A 92 1.69 4.21 -4.34
CA ILE A 92 2.07 3.99 -2.94
C ILE A 92 2.25 5.33 -2.22
N ALA A 93 2.80 6.35 -2.88
CA ALA A 93 2.93 7.68 -2.31
C ALA A 93 1.56 8.32 -2.01
N SER A 94 0.54 8.10 -2.85
CA SER A 94 -0.81 8.60 -2.56
C SER A 94 -1.43 7.98 -1.30
N VAL A 95 -1.07 6.74 -0.96
CA VAL A 95 -1.48 6.11 0.32
C VAL A 95 -0.87 6.87 1.50
N TYR A 96 0.40 7.23 1.44
CA TYR A 96 1.04 8.03 2.49
C TYR A 96 0.49 9.46 2.54
N ALA A 97 0.20 10.08 1.40
CA ALA A 97 -0.45 11.38 1.34
C ALA A 97 -1.85 11.34 1.99
N ASN A 98 -2.63 10.27 1.75
CA ASN A 98 -3.90 10.03 2.42
C ASN A 98 -3.74 9.93 3.95
N LEU A 99 -2.73 9.19 4.41
CA LEU A 99 -2.42 9.08 5.85
C LEU A 99 -1.98 10.39 6.51
N ALA A 100 -1.40 11.32 5.72
CA ALA A 100 -0.97 12.63 6.19
C ALA A 100 -2.11 13.67 6.18
N SER A 101 -3.24 13.38 5.53
CA SER A 101 -4.39 14.28 5.52
C SER A 101 -5.08 14.37 6.88
N GLU A 102 -5.81 15.46 7.12
CA GLU A 102 -6.57 15.64 8.37
C GLU A 102 -7.66 14.59 8.56
N ASN A 103 -8.26 14.14 7.46
CA ASN A 103 -9.32 13.13 7.44
C ASN A 103 -8.96 12.01 6.45
N PRO A 104 -8.08 11.07 6.83
CA PRO A 104 -7.67 9.98 5.97
C PRO A 104 -8.88 9.18 5.49
N LYS A 105 -8.98 9.01 4.18
CA LYS A 105 -10.03 8.23 3.54
C LYS A 105 -9.85 6.76 3.89
N ASP A 106 -10.90 6.14 4.42
CA ASP A 106 -10.99 4.70 4.65
C ASP A 106 -11.71 4.00 3.48
N GLY A 107 -11.54 2.69 3.33
CA GLY A 107 -12.18 1.87 2.29
C GLY A 107 -11.76 2.21 0.85
N PHE A 108 -10.56 2.78 0.67
CA PHE A 108 -10.11 3.37 -0.57
C PHE A 108 -9.64 2.34 -1.62
N THR A 109 -9.38 2.80 -2.85
CA THR A 109 -8.73 2.02 -3.92
C THR A 109 -7.54 2.79 -4.49
N ILE A 110 -6.54 2.08 -5.00
CA ILE A 110 -5.42 2.68 -5.75
C ILE A 110 -5.24 2.01 -7.11
N GLY A 111 -4.76 2.77 -8.10
CA GLY A 111 -4.50 2.28 -9.46
C GLY A 111 -5.71 2.25 -10.40
N ILE A 112 -6.83 2.82 -9.98
CA ILE A 112 -8.02 3.05 -10.80
C ILE A 112 -8.56 4.47 -10.56
N VAL A 113 -9.40 4.94 -11.47
CA VAL A 113 -10.28 6.08 -11.25
C VAL A 113 -11.68 5.52 -11.00
N ASP A 114 -12.19 5.72 -9.80
CA ASP A 114 -13.55 5.33 -9.42
C ASP A 114 -14.39 6.59 -9.24
N ASP A 115 -15.05 6.99 -10.32
CA ASP A 115 -15.94 8.15 -10.42
C ASP A 115 -17.39 7.86 -10.00
N VAL A 116 -17.68 6.62 -9.62
CA VAL A 116 -19.03 6.19 -9.21
C VAL A 116 -19.13 6.15 -7.68
N THR A 117 -18.28 5.34 -7.04
CA THR A 117 -18.28 5.21 -5.57
C THR A 117 -17.26 6.12 -4.90
N ASN A 118 -16.48 6.85 -5.69
CA ASN A 118 -15.49 7.81 -5.22
C ASN A 118 -14.55 7.20 -4.18
N THR A 119 -14.09 5.97 -4.39
CA THR A 119 -13.15 5.28 -3.47
C THR A 119 -11.70 5.47 -3.85
N SER A 120 -11.38 5.80 -5.12
CA SER A 120 -10.00 5.95 -5.57
C SER A 120 -9.28 7.11 -4.87
N LEU A 121 -7.99 6.92 -4.58
CA LEU A 121 -7.09 8.00 -4.16
C LEU A 121 -6.55 8.76 -5.38
N GLU A 122 -6.43 10.07 -5.24
CA GLU A 122 -5.77 10.91 -6.24
C GLU A 122 -4.26 10.68 -6.23
N ILE A 123 -3.65 10.76 -7.42
CA ILE A 123 -2.21 10.55 -7.59
C ILE A 123 -1.55 11.92 -7.78
N SER A 124 -0.60 12.25 -6.91
CA SER A 124 0.18 13.49 -7.01
C SER A 124 1.43 13.29 -7.86
N GLY A 125 1.26 13.42 -9.17
CA GLY A 125 2.38 13.43 -10.13
C GLY A 125 3.04 12.07 -10.34
N ASP A 126 4.11 12.08 -11.13
CA ASP A 126 4.92 10.89 -11.41
C ASP A 126 6.08 10.80 -10.41
N ILE A 127 6.38 9.58 -9.95
CA ILE A 127 7.45 9.31 -8.98
C ILE A 127 8.34 8.22 -9.56
N ASP A 128 9.57 8.60 -9.86
CA ASP A 128 10.65 7.67 -10.12
C ASP A 128 11.38 7.36 -8.80
N ALA A 129 11.16 6.16 -8.28
CA ALA A 129 11.82 5.67 -7.07
C ALA A 129 13.02 4.75 -7.39
N THR A 130 13.35 4.59 -8.67
CA THR A 130 14.39 3.66 -9.12
C THR A 130 15.75 4.05 -8.52
N PRO A 131 16.51 3.11 -7.95
CA PRO A 131 17.84 3.39 -7.43
C PRO A 131 18.77 3.98 -8.50
N GLU A 132 19.57 4.98 -8.11
CA GLU A 132 20.52 5.63 -9.01
C GLU A 132 21.50 4.63 -9.62
N GLY A 133 21.78 4.78 -10.91
CA GLY A 133 22.64 3.87 -11.68
C GLY A 133 21.93 2.66 -12.30
N THR A 134 20.62 2.48 -12.05
CA THR A 134 19.83 1.42 -12.69
C THR A 134 19.51 1.78 -14.15
N LYS A 135 19.74 0.85 -15.07
CA LYS A 135 19.33 0.97 -16.48
C LYS A 135 17.98 0.29 -16.70
N ALA A 136 17.02 1.01 -17.28
CA ALA A 136 15.72 0.48 -17.66
C ALA A 136 15.62 0.33 -19.19
N CYS A 137 15.20 -0.85 -19.66
CA CYS A 137 14.99 -1.14 -21.08
C CYS A 137 13.54 -1.56 -21.30
N LYS A 138 12.94 -1.15 -22.44
CA LYS A 138 11.64 -1.65 -22.89
C LYS A 138 11.78 -2.25 -24.28
N PHE A 139 11.29 -3.48 -24.43
CA PHE A 139 11.32 -4.21 -25.69
C PHE A 139 9.88 -4.42 -26.17
N TRP A 140 9.61 -4.06 -27.42
CA TRP A 140 8.32 -4.26 -28.06
C TRP A 140 8.49 -5.32 -29.14
N GLY A 141 7.84 -6.47 -28.96
CA GLY A 141 7.89 -7.60 -29.87
C GLY A 141 6.50 -8.05 -30.31
N VAL A 142 6.47 -8.87 -31.35
CA VAL A 142 5.29 -9.56 -31.86
C VAL A 142 5.19 -10.95 -31.21
N GLY A 143 3.97 -11.49 -31.10
CA GLY A 143 3.76 -12.84 -30.59
C GLY A 143 4.57 -13.88 -31.38
N SER A 144 5.45 -14.61 -30.67
CA SER A 144 6.35 -15.64 -31.22
C SER A 144 7.52 -15.13 -32.09
N ASP A 145 7.92 -13.86 -31.99
CA ASP A 145 9.06 -13.32 -32.76
C ASP A 145 10.45 -13.54 -32.10
N GLY A 146 10.48 -14.07 -30.88
CA GLY A 146 11.71 -14.32 -30.12
C GLY A 146 12.10 -13.22 -29.11
N THR A 147 11.45 -12.05 -29.12
CA THR A 147 11.81 -10.89 -28.27
C THR A 147 11.79 -11.18 -26.77
N VAL A 148 10.87 -12.04 -26.31
CA VAL A 148 10.77 -12.41 -24.88
C VAL A 148 11.85 -13.42 -24.47
N GLY A 149 12.35 -14.22 -25.41
CA GLY A 149 13.32 -15.29 -25.12
C GLY A 149 14.79 -14.88 -25.29
N ALA A 150 15.07 -13.82 -26.05
CA ALA A 150 16.40 -13.27 -26.28
C ALA A 150 16.89 -12.44 -25.08
#